data_AF-A0A939ZEA3-F1
#
_entry.id   AF-A0A939ZEA3-F1
#
_cell.length_a   1.000
_cell.length_b   1.000
_cell.length_c   1.000
_cell.angle_alpha   90.00
_cell.angle_beta   90.00
_cell.angle_gamma   90.00
#
_symmetry.space_group_name_H-M   'P 1'
#
loop_
_entity.id
_entity.type
_entity.pdbx_description
1 polymer ?
#
loop_
_entity_poly.entity_id
_entity_poly.type
_entity_poly.pdbx_seq_one_letter_code
_entity_poly.pdbx_strand_id
1 'polypeptide(L)'
;MKKKFILVAICVAMVMTLMNLSIPVMADQYFSGSGTQADPFLIQTAADLTQLATLTNSSATGTTYAVGKYYKLTADIDMSGVSAYMPISRAIGVGGSHTLPGGTTFKSTFDGDGHVIKNVTMTAQTLAAGGSTYGIIGWLGLDGVIKNLGVENI
;
A
#
# COMPACT_ATOMS: atom_id res chain seq x y z
N MET A 1 43.84 23.07 9.39
CA MET A 1 42.40 23.13 9.00
C MET A 1 42.14 22.53 7.61
N LYS A 2 42.90 22.88 6.56
CA LYS A 2 42.67 22.42 5.17
C LYS A 2 42.58 20.88 4.95
N LYS A 3 43.39 20.08 5.65
CA LYS A 3 43.40 18.60 5.51
C LYS A 3 42.14 17.90 6.06
N LYS A 4 41.47 18.47 7.08
CA LYS A 4 40.23 17.93 7.65
C LYS A 4 39.02 18.18 6.76
N PHE A 5 39.00 19.31 6.03
CA PHE A 5 37.95 19.62 5.05
C PHE A 5 38.02 18.71 3.81
N ILE A 6 39.22 18.36 3.35
CA ILE A 6 39.41 17.45 2.21
C ILE A 6 38.88 16.04 2.55
N LEU A 7 39.14 15.54 3.76
CA LEU A 7 38.68 14.22 4.17
C LEU A 7 37.14 14.13 4.28
N VAL A 8 36.50 15.17 4.84
CA VAL A 8 35.02 15.23 4.95
C VAL A 8 34.37 15.33 3.57
N ALA A 9 34.94 16.11 2.65
CA ALA A 9 34.44 16.20 1.27
C ALA A 9 34.55 14.88 0.50
N ILE A 10 35.62 14.11 0.71
CA ILE A 10 35.80 12.78 0.11
C ILE A 10 34.78 11.78 0.69
N CYS A 11 34.53 11.79 2.00
CA CYS A 11 33.51 10.93 2.61
C CYS A 11 32.10 11.27 2.11
N VAL A 12 31.76 12.54 2.00
CA VAL A 12 30.45 12.99 1.50
C VAL A 12 30.28 12.65 0.02
N ALA A 13 31.33 12.82 -0.80
CA ALA A 13 31.32 12.39 -2.19
C ALA A 13 31.19 10.87 -2.34
N MET A 14 31.90 10.08 -1.50
CA MET A 14 31.76 8.63 -1.48
C MET A 14 30.34 8.19 -1.12
N VAL A 15 29.73 8.80 -0.10
CA VAL A 15 28.34 8.51 0.30
C VAL A 15 27.35 8.87 -0.80
N MET A 16 27.54 9.99 -1.51
CA MET A 16 26.71 10.35 -2.67
C MET A 16 26.91 9.41 -3.86
N THR A 17 28.12 8.89 -4.09
CA THR A 17 28.36 7.88 -5.15
C THR A 17 27.85 6.49 -4.78
N LEU A 18 27.83 6.15 -3.48
CA LEU A 18 27.28 4.88 -2.95
C LEU A 18 25.74 4.83 -3.06
N MET A 19 25.06 5.99 -3.11
CA MET A 19 23.62 6.10 -3.36
C MET A 19 23.23 5.88 -4.83
N ASN A 20 24.20 5.83 -5.76
CA ASN A 20 23.99 5.62 -7.19
C ASN A 20 24.26 4.18 -7.65
N LEU A 21 24.32 3.21 -6.73
CA LEU A 21 24.29 1.81 -7.11
C LEU A 21 22.87 1.51 -7.61
N SER A 22 22.65 1.59 -8.92
CA SER A 22 21.42 1.14 -9.57
C SER A 22 21.34 -0.38 -9.45
N ILE A 23 20.92 -0.85 -8.26
CA ILE A 23 20.46 -2.21 -8.07
C ILE A 23 19.32 -2.38 -9.06
N PRO A 24 19.36 -3.36 -9.97
CA PRO A 24 18.24 -3.60 -10.86
C PRO A 24 17.01 -3.84 -9.97
N VAL A 25 16.09 -2.87 -9.97
CA VAL A 25 14.78 -3.04 -9.41
C VAL A 25 14.15 -4.16 -10.22
N MET A 26 13.95 -5.31 -9.58
CA MET A 26 13.14 -6.37 -10.17
C MET A 26 11.72 -5.81 -10.32
N ALA A 27 11.22 -5.78 -11.56
CA ALA A 27 9.85 -5.40 -11.83
C ALA A 27 8.91 -6.29 -11.00
N ASP A 28 7.91 -5.68 -10.37
CA ASP A 28 6.87 -6.44 -9.69
C ASP A 28 5.98 -7.12 -10.73
N GLN A 29 5.49 -8.32 -10.38
CA GLN A 29 4.69 -9.12 -11.30
C GLN A 29 3.24 -8.64 -11.44
N TYR A 30 2.76 -7.80 -10.50
CA TYR A 30 1.36 -7.34 -10.45
C TYR A 30 1.21 -5.85 -10.71
N PHE A 31 2.22 -5.04 -10.38
CA PHE A 31 2.13 -3.58 -10.50
C PHE A 31 3.29 -3.00 -11.31
N SER A 32 2.99 -1.91 -12.02
CA SER A 32 4.04 -1.02 -12.52
C SER A 32 4.66 -0.23 -11.37
N GLY A 33 5.96 0.05 -11.49
CA GLY A 33 6.77 0.68 -10.44
C GLY A 33 7.36 -0.35 -9.46
N SER A 34 8.23 0.12 -8.57
CA SER A 34 8.98 -0.73 -7.63
C SER A 34 8.38 -0.79 -6.23
N GLY A 35 7.34 0.00 -5.96
CA GLY A 35 6.76 0.19 -4.63
C GLY A 35 7.66 0.97 -3.67
N THR A 36 8.66 1.70 -4.18
CA THR A 36 9.49 2.62 -3.38
C THR A 36 8.90 4.03 -3.39
N GLN A 37 9.39 4.91 -2.53
CA GLN A 37 8.91 6.30 -2.52
C GLN A 37 9.17 7.04 -3.84
N ALA A 38 10.32 6.77 -4.48
CA ALA A 38 10.70 7.39 -5.74
C ALA A 38 10.00 6.76 -6.95
N ASP A 39 9.59 5.49 -6.82
CA ASP A 39 8.92 4.72 -7.87
C ASP A 39 7.78 3.89 -7.25
N PRO A 40 6.64 4.52 -6.94
CA PRO A 40 5.53 3.86 -6.26
C PRO A 40 4.83 2.85 -7.17
N PHE A 41 4.16 1.86 -6.56
CA PHE A 41 3.25 1.01 -7.29
C PHE A 41 2.05 1.82 -7.79
N LEU A 42 1.79 1.75 -9.09
CA LEU A 42 0.72 2.53 -9.73
C LEU A 42 -0.59 1.74 -9.70
N ILE A 43 -1.65 2.40 -9.23
CA ILE A 43 -3.02 1.88 -9.21
C ILE A 43 -3.81 2.72 -10.21
N GLN A 44 -4.24 2.10 -11.32
CA GLN A 44 -4.86 2.81 -12.43
C GLN A 44 -6.30 2.36 -12.68
N THR A 45 -6.64 1.15 -12.22
CA THR A 45 -7.92 0.51 -12.49
C THR A 45 -8.54 -0.12 -11.25
N ALA A 46 -9.84 -0.44 -11.34
CA ALA A 46 -10.54 -1.23 -10.34
C ALA A 46 -9.90 -2.62 -10.13
N ALA A 47 -9.32 -3.19 -11.19
CA ALA A 47 -8.60 -4.46 -11.13
C ALA A 47 -7.32 -4.33 -10.29
N ASP A 48 -6.54 -3.26 -10.46
CA ASP A 48 -5.33 -3.02 -9.66
C ASP A 48 -5.67 -2.85 -8.18
N LEU A 49 -6.72 -2.08 -7.87
CA LEU A 49 -7.17 -1.88 -6.50
C LEU A 49 -7.63 -3.19 -5.85
N THR A 50 -8.35 -4.03 -6.60
CA THR A 50 -8.81 -5.35 -6.14
C THR A 50 -7.65 -6.34 -6.02
N GLN A 51 -6.65 -6.24 -6.90
CA GLN A 51 -5.42 -7.03 -6.85
C GLN A 51 -4.63 -6.68 -5.59
N LEU A 52 -4.49 -5.40 -5.26
CA LEU A 52 -3.83 -4.96 -4.02
C LEU A 52 -4.57 -5.50 -2.78
N ALA A 53 -5.91 -5.43 -2.79
CA ALA A 53 -6.70 -6.02 -1.72
C ALA A 53 -6.48 -7.53 -1.60
N THR A 54 -6.42 -8.25 -2.72
CA THR A 54 -6.15 -9.70 -2.73
C THR A 54 -4.77 -10.03 -2.17
N LEU A 55 -3.73 -9.32 -2.62
CA LEU A 55 -2.35 -9.56 -2.22
C LEU A 55 -2.11 -9.25 -0.74
N THR A 56 -2.68 -8.18 -0.22
CA THR A 56 -2.55 -7.78 1.20
C THR A 56 -3.34 -8.70 2.14
N ASN A 57 -4.41 -9.34 1.66
CA ASN A 57 -5.21 -10.29 2.42
C ASN A 57 -4.72 -11.75 2.32
N SER A 58 -3.71 -12.02 1.50
CA SER A 58 -3.12 -13.35 1.34
C SER A 58 -2.10 -13.65 2.43
N SER A 59 -2.09 -14.87 2.96
CA SER A 59 -1.05 -15.31 3.92
C SER A 59 0.34 -15.40 3.29
N ALA A 60 0.43 -15.66 1.97
CA ALA A 60 1.70 -15.81 1.27
C ALA A 60 2.34 -14.46 0.90
N THR A 61 1.53 -13.45 0.60
CA THR A 61 2.00 -12.16 0.06
C THR A 61 1.63 -10.96 0.93
N GLY A 62 0.83 -11.13 1.97
CA GLY A 62 0.25 -10.04 2.76
C GLY A 62 1.30 -9.09 3.32
N THR A 63 2.34 -9.62 3.96
CA THR A 63 3.45 -8.81 4.48
C THR A 63 4.20 -8.06 3.39
N THR A 64 4.44 -8.71 2.24
CA THR A 64 5.20 -8.14 1.11
C THR A 64 4.53 -6.89 0.54
N TYR A 65 3.20 -6.90 0.44
CA TYR A 65 2.44 -5.79 -0.16
C TYR A 65 1.84 -4.82 0.87
N ALA A 66 1.68 -5.21 2.14
CA ALA A 66 1.11 -4.33 3.15
C ALA A 66 2.13 -3.49 3.91
N VAL A 67 3.43 -3.83 3.89
CA VAL A 67 4.45 -3.19 4.76
C VAL A 67 5.52 -2.46 3.96
N GLY A 68 5.71 -1.17 4.26
CA GLY A 68 6.82 -0.36 3.75
C GLY A 68 6.77 -0.06 2.25
N LYS A 69 5.61 -0.24 1.61
CA LYS A 69 5.40 0.05 0.19
C LYS A 69 4.78 1.43 -0.01
N TYR A 70 4.91 1.93 -1.22
CA TYR A 70 4.28 3.16 -1.68
C TYR A 70 3.38 2.83 -2.85
N TYR A 71 2.12 3.25 -2.74
CA TYR A 71 1.09 3.12 -3.77
C TYR A 71 0.62 4.52 -4.16
N LYS A 72 0.32 4.69 -5.45
CA LYS A 72 -0.17 5.96 -6.00
C LYS A 72 -1.32 5.70 -6.97
N LEU A 73 -2.45 6.39 -6.78
CA LEU A 73 -3.47 6.46 -7.82
C LEU A 73 -2.96 7.31 -8.98
N THR A 74 -3.26 6.88 -10.21
CA THR A 74 -2.92 7.64 -11.43
C THR A 74 -4.15 8.04 -12.25
N ALA A 75 -5.33 7.65 -11.78
CA ALA A 75 -6.62 7.97 -12.35
C ALA A 75 -7.71 7.81 -11.27
N ASP A 76 -8.87 8.40 -11.52
CA ASP A 76 -10.06 8.08 -10.74
C ASP A 76 -10.47 6.63 -11.00
N ILE A 77 -10.88 5.93 -9.94
CA ILE A 77 -11.22 4.51 -9.99
C ILE A 77 -12.73 4.33 -9.82
N ASP A 78 -13.40 3.87 -10.88
CA ASP A 78 -14.81 3.50 -10.82
C ASP A 78 -14.96 2.01 -10.45
N MET A 79 -15.61 1.76 -9.33
CA MET A 79 -15.80 0.42 -8.75
C MET A 79 -17.17 -0.17 -9.04
N SER A 80 -18.00 0.46 -9.89
CA SER A 80 -19.35 -0.01 -10.24
C SER A 80 -19.39 -1.43 -10.83
N GLY A 81 -18.30 -1.89 -11.44
CA GLY A 81 -18.14 -3.27 -11.92
C GLY A 81 -17.77 -4.30 -10.85
N VAL A 82 -17.50 -3.87 -9.61
CA VAL A 82 -17.06 -4.71 -8.49
C VAL A 82 -18.17 -4.82 -7.46
N SER A 83 -18.88 -5.95 -7.48
CA SER A 83 -20.09 -6.16 -6.66
C SER A 83 -19.83 -6.46 -5.18
N ALA A 84 -18.63 -6.93 -4.85
CA ALA A 84 -18.26 -7.33 -3.49
C ALA A 84 -16.80 -6.94 -3.21
N TYR A 85 -16.57 -5.63 -3.07
CA TYR A 85 -15.22 -5.13 -2.80
C TYR A 85 -14.70 -5.63 -1.44
N MET A 86 -13.44 -6.06 -1.44
CA MET A 86 -12.70 -6.48 -0.27
C MET A 86 -11.79 -5.35 0.20
N PRO A 87 -11.83 -4.91 1.47
CA PRO A 87 -10.88 -3.94 1.97
C PRO A 87 -9.43 -4.39 1.79
N ILE A 88 -8.55 -3.47 1.39
CA ILE A 88 -7.10 -3.66 1.47
C ILE A 88 -6.73 -3.89 2.92
N SER A 89 -5.93 -4.93 3.21
CA SER A 89 -5.53 -5.27 4.58
C SER A 89 -6.75 -5.37 5.52
N ARG A 90 -7.68 -6.28 5.19
CA ARG A 90 -8.89 -6.52 5.98
C ARG A 90 -8.49 -6.94 7.41
N ALA A 91 -9.08 -6.32 8.42
CA ALA A 91 -9.01 -6.86 9.78
C ALA A 91 -9.88 -8.11 9.86
N ILE A 92 -9.31 -9.18 10.42
CA ILE A 92 -10.09 -10.29 10.94
C ILE A 92 -10.03 -10.16 12.44
N GLY A 93 -11.09 -9.69 13.07
CA GLY A 93 -11.24 -9.75 14.52
C GLY A 93 -11.95 -11.04 14.92
N VAL A 94 -11.51 -11.69 16.00
CA VAL A 94 -12.31 -12.72 16.69
C VAL A 94 -13.01 -12.04 17.87
N GLY A 95 -14.35 -12.06 17.89
CA GLY A 95 -15.16 -11.78 19.08
C GLY A 95 -14.84 -10.47 19.82
N GLY A 96 -14.88 -9.33 19.14
CA GLY A 96 -14.66 -8.01 19.78
C GLY A 96 -13.21 -7.74 20.22
N SER A 97 -12.28 -8.65 19.92
CA SER A 97 -10.86 -8.46 20.18
C SER A 97 -10.20 -7.71 19.02
N HIS A 98 -9.47 -6.64 19.34
CA HIS A 98 -8.55 -5.95 18.41
C HIS A 98 -7.26 -6.76 18.19
N THR A 99 -7.36 -8.08 18.11
CA THR A 99 -6.24 -8.95 17.80
C THR A 99 -6.42 -9.45 16.36
N LEU A 100 -5.32 -9.68 15.65
CA LEU A 100 -5.31 -10.19 14.28
C LEU A 100 -5.03 -11.71 14.27
N PRO A 101 -6.01 -12.58 14.52
CA PRO A 101 -5.89 -13.99 14.16
C PRO A 101 -6.03 -14.10 12.63
N GLY A 102 -4.95 -13.75 11.93
CA GLY A 102 -4.84 -13.79 10.47
C GLY A 102 -5.27 -12.48 9.82
N GLY A 103 -4.31 -11.68 9.38
CA GLY A 103 -4.52 -10.44 8.65
C GLY A 103 -3.34 -9.50 8.83
N THR A 104 -2.90 -8.86 7.75
CA THR A 104 -1.79 -7.90 7.81
C THR A 104 -2.36 -6.50 7.81
N THR A 105 -2.08 -5.72 8.85
CA THR A 105 -2.41 -4.29 8.88
C THR A 105 -1.70 -3.54 7.76
N PHE A 106 -2.35 -2.52 7.20
CA PHE A 106 -1.76 -1.69 6.17
C PHE A 106 -0.74 -0.74 6.80
N LYS A 107 0.55 -1.00 6.58
CA LYS A 107 1.70 -0.22 7.07
C LYS A 107 2.50 0.34 5.89
N SER A 108 1.78 0.82 4.90
CA SER A 108 2.29 1.36 3.64
C SER A 108 1.70 2.75 3.39
N THR A 109 2.26 3.47 2.44
CA THR A 109 1.71 4.76 1.99
C THR A 109 0.77 4.53 0.81
N PHE A 110 -0.46 5.01 0.91
CA PHE A 110 -1.41 5.09 -0.19
C PHE A 110 -1.67 6.56 -0.52
N ASP A 111 -1.13 7.02 -1.64
CA ASP A 111 -1.28 8.39 -2.14
C ASP A 111 -2.38 8.41 -3.22
N GLY A 112 -3.50 9.06 -2.92
CA GLY A 112 -4.54 9.26 -3.92
C GLY A 112 -4.16 10.25 -5.01
N ASP A 113 -3.09 11.04 -4.83
CA ASP A 113 -2.62 12.05 -5.80
C ASP A 113 -3.72 13.02 -6.29
N GLY A 114 -4.76 13.23 -5.49
CA GLY A 114 -5.93 14.05 -5.82
C GLY A 114 -7.05 13.32 -6.56
N HIS A 115 -6.90 12.02 -6.82
CA HIS A 115 -7.91 11.18 -7.46
C HIS A 115 -8.94 10.62 -6.49
N VAL A 116 -10.05 10.15 -7.07
CA VAL A 116 -11.20 9.61 -6.36
C VAL A 116 -11.38 8.12 -6.62
N ILE A 117 -11.70 7.36 -5.58
CA ILE A 117 -12.31 6.03 -5.72
C ILE A 117 -13.82 6.16 -5.52
N LYS A 118 -14.62 5.68 -6.48
CA LYS A 118 -16.08 5.87 -6.48
C LYS A 118 -16.88 4.60 -6.74
N ASN A 119 -18.14 4.63 -6.33
CA ASN A 119 -19.13 3.55 -6.58
C ASN A 119 -18.72 2.21 -5.95
N VAL A 120 -18.08 2.25 -4.78
CA VAL A 120 -17.60 1.03 -4.10
C VAL A 120 -18.78 0.35 -3.43
N THR A 121 -19.10 -0.89 -3.83
CA THR A 121 -20.09 -1.71 -3.12
C THR A 121 -19.39 -2.71 -2.21
N MET A 122 -19.71 -2.66 -0.91
CA MET A 122 -19.22 -3.61 0.08
C MET A 122 -20.35 -4.52 0.55
N THR A 123 -20.14 -5.82 0.46
CA THR A 123 -21.04 -6.80 1.06
C THR A 123 -20.45 -7.28 2.38
N ALA A 124 -21.29 -7.40 3.41
CA ALA A 124 -20.91 -8.00 4.68
C ALA A 124 -20.35 -9.41 4.43
N GLN A 125 -19.03 -9.56 4.52
CA GLN A 125 -18.42 -10.87 4.55
C GLN A 125 -18.35 -11.31 6.01
N THR A 126 -19.16 -12.30 6.37
CA THR A 126 -19.01 -13.00 7.63
C THR A 126 -17.69 -13.75 7.55
N LEU A 127 -16.65 -13.20 8.18
CA LEU A 127 -15.40 -13.93 8.34
C LEU A 127 -15.65 -15.08 9.30
N ALA A 128 -14.97 -16.20 9.10
CA ALA A 128 -15.10 -17.39 9.97
C ALA A 128 -14.89 -17.08 11.48
N ALA A 129 -14.21 -15.97 11.77
CA ALA A 129 -13.94 -15.44 13.10
C ALA A 129 -15.04 -14.52 13.69
N GLY A 130 -16.11 -14.21 12.95
CA GLY A 130 -17.22 -13.36 13.41
C GLY A 130 -16.97 -11.84 13.31
N GLY A 131 -15.85 -11.41 12.72
CA GLY A 131 -15.59 -10.00 12.39
C GLY A 131 -16.01 -9.65 10.97
N SER A 132 -16.35 -8.37 10.74
CA SER A 132 -16.48 -7.78 9.41
C SER A 132 -15.68 -6.49 9.35
N THR A 133 -14.98 -6.26 8.25
CA THR A 133 -14.34 -4.97 7.95
C THR A 133 -14.97 -4.33 6.73
N TYR A 134 -15.12 -3.02 6.82
CA TYR A 134 -15.62 -2.14 5.79
C TYR A 134 -14.64 -0.99 5.63
N GLY A 135 -14.62 -0.37 4.46
CA GLY A 135 -13.67 0.67 4.08
C GLY A 135 -12.76 0.24 2.93
N ILE A 136 -12.26 1.21 2.17
CA ILE A 136 -11.33 0.94 1.05
C ILE A 136 -10.06 0.27 1.59
N ILE A 137 -9.57 0.77 2.72
CA ILE A 137 -8.49 0.18 3.51
C ILE A 137 -9.08 -0.23 4.86
N GLY A 138 -8.93 -1.51 5.22
CA GLY A 138 -9.58 -2.13 6.37
C GLY A 138 -8.96 -1.72 7.70
N TRP A 139 -7.68 -2.01 7.90
CA TRP A 139 -6.97 -1.63 9.12
C TRP A 139 -5.65 -0.93 8.82
N LEU A 140 -5.59 0.36 9.13
CA LEU A 140 -4.36 1.15 9.10
C LEU A 140 -3.47 0.82 10.31
N GLY A 141 -2.31 0.23 10.07
CA GLY A 141 -1.34 -0.09 11.11
C GLY A 141 -0.46 1.10 11.48
N LEU A 142 0.36 0.94 12.52
CA LEU A 142 1.44 1.87 12.82
C LEU A 142 2.34 1.97 11.57
N ASP A 143 2.62 3.20 11.13
CA ASP A 143 3.32 3.57 9.87
C ASP A 143 2.49 3.52 8.58
N GLY A 144 1.21 3.17 8.66
CA GLY A 144 0.29 3.32 7.54
C GLY A 144 -0.05 4.80 7.28
N VAL A 145 -0.01 5.21 6.02
CA VAL A 145 -0.35 6.59 5.61
C VAL A 145 -1.36 6.54 4.47
N ILE A 146 -2.45 7.29 4.61
CA ILE A 146 -3.39 7.57 3.52
C ILE A 146 -3.40 9.07 3.34
N LYS A 147 -3.16 9.55 2.12
CA LYS A 147 -3.14 10.98 1.82
C LYS A 147 -3.72 11.24 0.42
N ASN A 148 -4.24 12.45 0.23
CA ASN A 148 -4.71 12.97 -1.06
C ASN A 148 -5.74 12.06 -1.77
N LEU A 149 -6.50 11.27 -1.01
CA LEU A 149 -7.48 10.34 -1.53
C LEU A 149 -8.89 10.93 -1.39
N GLY A 150 -9.57 11.11 -2.52
CA GLY A 150 -11.01 11.35 -2.54
C GLY A 150 -11.79 10.05 -2.53
N VAL A 151 -12.98 10.06 -1.93
CA VAL A 151 -13.90 8.94 -2.01
C VAL A 151 -15.32 9.45 -2.21
N GLU A 152 -16.03 8.88 -3.18
CA GLU A 152 -17.36 9.35 -3.60
C GLU A 152 -18.33 8.16 -3.79
N ASN A 153 -19.60 8.36 -3.41
CA ASN A 153 -20.66 7.38 -3.64
C ASN A 153 -20.29 5.94 -3.19
N ILE A 154 -20.20 5.74 -1.88
CA ILE A 154 -19.85 4.47 -1.21
C ILE A 154 -21.07 3.88 -0.52
#